data_AF-A0A963JFR4-F1
#
_entry.id   AF-A0A963JFR4-F1
#
_cell.length_a   1.000
_cell.length_b   1.000
_cell.length_c   1.000
_cell.angle_alpha   90.00
_cell.angle_beta   90.00
_cell.angle_gamma   90.00
#
_symmetry.space_group_name_H-M   'P 1'
#
loop_
_entity.id
_entity.type
_entity.pdbx_description
1 polymer ?
#
loop_
_entity_poly.entity_id
_entity_poly.type
_entity_poly.pdbx_seq_one_letter_code
_entity_poly.pdbx_strand_id
1 'polypeptide(L)'
;MDFDLQWLLIGLPLAFALGWAASRLDLRQWRRDPRDAPRAYFEGLNLLLNEQQDKAIDAFIEAVQLDPDTTELHFALGNLLRRRGEFERAVRVHQHLLSR
;
A
#
# COMPACT_ATOMS: atom_id res chain seq x y z
N MET A 1 47.49 -27.48 0.38
CA MET A 1 46.50 -26.38 0.38
C MET A 1 45.15 -27.07 0.40
N ASP A 2 44.81 -27.64 1.56
CA ASP A 2 43.66 -28.55 1.75
C ASP A 2 42.51 -27.80 2.41
N PHE A 3 42.36 -26.55 2.01
CA PHE A 3 41.11 -25.86 2.18
C PHE A 3 40.20 -26.29 1.04
N ASP A 4 38.95 -26.56 1.35
CA ASP A 4 37.83 -25.87 0.69
C ASP A 4 36.57 -26.74 0.64
N LEU A 5 36.67 -28.07 0.53
CA LEU A 5 35.46 -28.89 0.31
C LEU A 5 34.58 -29.05 1.56
N GLN A 6 35.17 -29.26 2.74
CA GLN A 6 34.41 -29.35 3.99
C GLN A 6 33.77 -28.01 4.39
N TRP A 7 34.49 -26.90 4.17
CA TRP A 7 33.97 -25.56 4.42
C TRP A 7 32.85 -25.19 3.44
N LEU A 8 32.94 -25.62 2.18
CA LEU A 8 31.85 -25.48 1.22
C LEU A 8 30.63 -26.35 1.59
N LEU A 9 30.84 -27.58 2.05
CA LEU A 9 29.76 -28.47 2.49
C LEU A 9 28.95 -27.92 3.66
N ILE A 10 29.55 -27.10 4.52
CA ILE A 10 28.87 -26.47 5.67
C ILE A 10 28.42 -25.05 5.33
N GLY A 11 29.25 -24.29 4.61
CA GLY A 11 28.99 -22.91 4.25
C GLY A 11 27.81 -22.76 3.29
N LEU A 12 27.65 -23.68 2.33
CA LEU A 12 26.58 -23.63 1.34
C LEU A 12 25.18 -23.86 1.97
N PRO A 13 24.94 -24.88 2.81
CA PRO A 13 23.66 -25.01 3.51
C PRO A 13 23.45 -23.91 4.56
N LEU A 14 24.51 -23.39 5.20
CA LEU A 14 24.38 -22.27 6.14
C LEU A 14 23.95 -20.98 5.42
N ALA A 15 24.58 -20.65 4.29
CA ALA A 15 24.21 -19.52 3.46
C ALA A 15 22.79 -19.68 2.91
N PHE A 16 22.41 -20.89 2.49
CA PHE A 16 21.04 -21.20 2.06
C PHE A 16 20.03 -21.02 3.20
N ALA A 17 20.33 -21.51 4.41
CA ALA A 17 19.46 -21.36 5.57
C ALA A 17 19.29 -19.90 6.00
N LEU A 18 20.38 -19.11 5.97
CA LEU A 18 20.35 -17.67 6.22
C LEU A 18 19.56 -16.92 5.14
N GLY A 19 19.76 -17.25 3.86
CA GLY A 19 19.00 -16.69 2.75
C GLY A 19 17.52 -17.04 2.81
N TRP A 20 17.18 -18.28 3.19
CA TRP A 20 15.80 -18.71 3.39
C TRP A 20 15.14 -18.04 4.60
N ALA A 21 15.86 -17.91 5.72
CA ALA A 21 15.37 -17.19 6.90
C ALA A 21 15.17 -15.69 6.60
N ALA A 22 16.11 -15.05 5.90
CA ALA A 22 16.00 -13.68 5.43
C ALA A 22 14.82 -13.52 4.47
N SER A 23 14.67 -14.41 3.49
CA SER A 23 13.51 -14.43 2.58
C SER A 23 12.20 -14.62 3.34
N ARG A 24 12.16 -15.42 4.41
CA ARG A 24 10.97 -15.60 5.25
C ARG A 24 10.59 -14.36 6.05
N LEU A 25 11.57 -13.57 6.46
CA LEU A 25 11.36 -12.27 7.09
C LEU A 25 10.95 -11.22 6.06
N ASP A 26 11.57 -11.22 4.87
CA ASP A 26 11.26 -10.34 3.76
C ASP A 26 9.87 -10.63 3.15
N LEU A 27 9.44 -11.89 3.15
CA LEU A 27 8.09 -12.32 2.81
C LEU A 27 7.02 -11.70 3.73
N ARG A 28 7.35 -11.31 4.97
CA ARG A 28 6.44 -10.54 5.82
C ARG A 28 6.37 -9.07 5.40
N GLN A 29 7.48 -8.51 4.91
CA GLN A 29 7.53 -7.13 4.43
C GLN A 29 6.84 -6.99 3.06
N TRP A 30 6.90 -8.03 2.22
CA TRP A 30 6.26 -8.10 0.89
C TRP A 30 4.83 -8.66 0.89
N ARG A 31 4.31 -9.08 2.06
CA ARG A 31 2.88 -9.39 2.26
C ARG A 31 2.05 -8.18 2.70
N ARG A 32 2.54 -6.95 2.47
CA ARG A 32 1.62 -5.86 2.14
C ARG A 32 1.07 -6.18 0.75
N ASP A 33 0.06 -7.03 0.70
CA ASP A 33 -0.67 -7.30 -0.52
C ASP A 33 -1.38 -5.98 -0.87
N PRO A 34 -1.00 -5.24 -1.93
CA PRO A 34 -1.68 -4.01 -2.34
C PRO A 34 -3.08 -4.29 -2.92
N ARG A 35 -3.58 -5.52 -2.73
CA ARG A 35 -4.81 -6.05 -3.33
C ARG A 35 -6.08 -5.71 -2.56
N ASP A 36 -5.99 -5.09 -1.38
CA ASP A 36 -7.17 -4.54 -0.69
C ASP A 36 -7.54 -3.12 -1.18
N ALA A 37 -6.56 -2.31 -1.61
CA ALA A 37 -6.79 -1.00 -2.23
C ALA A 37 -7.77 -0.99 -3.43
N PRO A 38 -7.77 -1.99 -4.34
CA PRO A 38 -8.73 -1.99 -5.45
C PRO A 38 -10.19 -2.13 -4.98
N ARG A 39 -10.50 -2.90 -3.94
CA ARG A 39 -11.90 -3.08 -3.52
C ARG A 39 -12.53 -1.78 -3.02
N ALA A 40 -11.86 -1.09 -2.10
CA ALA A 40 -12.38 0.15 -1.54
C ALA A 40 -12.45 1.27 -2.60
N TYR A 41 -11.50 1.30 -3.55
CA TYR A 41 -11.57 2.20 -4.70
C TYR A 41 -12.80 1.94 -5.59
N PHE A 42 -13.07 0.67 -5.93
CA PHE A 42 -14.22 0.30 -6.75
C PHE A 42 -15.56 0.55 -6.03
N GLU A 43 -15.61 0.36 -4.73
CA GLU A 43 -16.80 0.68 -3.92
C GLU A 43 -17.08 2.18 -3.89
N GLY A 44 -16.05 3.00 -3.64
CA GLY A 44 -16.17 4.46 -3.71
C GLY A 44 -16.63 4.93 -5.09
N LEU A 45 -16.08 4.36 -6.17
CA LEU A 45 -16.50 4.68 -7.54
C LEU A 45 -17.95 4.27 -7.83
N ASN A 46 -18.37 3.10 -7.36
CA ASN A 46 -19.76 2.65 -7.51
C ASN A 46 -20.74 3.58 -6.77
N LEU A 47 -20.36 4.10 -5.59
CA LEU A 47 -21.17 5.08 -4.86
C LEU A 47 -21.30 6.41 -5.62
N LEU A 48 -20.24 6.84 -6.30
CA LEU A 48 -20.29 8.03 -7.17
C LEU A 48 -21.21 7.84 -8.38
N LEU A 49 -21.20 6.66 -8.98
CA LEU A 49 -22.11 6.32 -10.07
C LEU A 49 -23.58 6.31 -9.62
N ASN A 50 -23.82 6.01 -8.34
CA ASN A 50 -25.13 6.05 -7.72
C ASN A 50 -25.49 7.42 -7.10
N GLU A 51 -24.79 8.49 -7.47
CA GLU A 51 -24.99 9.87 -6.98
C GLU A 51 -24.86 10.04 -5.45
N GLN A 52 -24.33 9.05 -4.74
CA GLN A 52 -24.13 9.07 -3.28
C GLN A 52 -22.76 9.62 -2.93
N GLN A 53 -22.51 10.88 -3.30
CA GLN A 53 -21.20 11.52 -3.11
C GLN A 53 -20.73 11.58 -1.66
N ASP A 54 -21.64 11.81 -0.69
CA ASP A 54 -21.28 11.86 0.72
C ASP A 54 -20.73 10.52 1.23
N LYS A 55 -21.42 9.42 0.91
CA LYS A 55 -20.97 8.07 1.28
C LYS A 55 -19.69 7.67 0.56
N ALA A 56 -19.52 8.11 -0.69
CA ALA A 56 -18.28 7.89 -1.42
C ALA A 56 -17.10 8.56 -0.72
N ILE A 57 -17.26 9.79 -0.22
CA ILE A 57 -16.21 10.48 0.55
C ILE A 57 -15.84 9.69 1.80
N ASP A 58 -16.83 9.20 2.56
CA ASP A 58 -16.56 8.39 3.76
C ASP A 58 -15.82 7.09 3.41
N ALA A 59 -16.24 6.38 2.36
CA ALA A 59 -15.58 5.17 1.87
C ALA A 59 -14.12 5.44 1.42
N PHE A 60 -13.87 6.56 0.73
CA PHE A 60 -12.51 6.94 0.32
C PHE A 60 -11.65 7.38 1.51
N ILE A 61 -12.21 7.99 2.55
CA ILE A 61 -11.48 8.31 3.79
C ILE A 61 -11.04 7.03 4.49
N GLU A 62 -11.94 6.05 4.62
CA GLU A 62 -11.63 4.74 5.20
C GLU A 62 -10.55 4.01 4.37
N ALA A 63 -10.69 4.04 3.05
CA ALA A 63 -9.71 3.45 2.13
C ALA A 63 -8.30 4.04 2.31
N VAL A 64 -8.20 5.37 2.41
CA VAL A 64 -6.93 6.07 2.65
C VAL A 64 -6.34 5.77 4.03
N GLN A 65 -7.18 5.50 5.05
CA GLN A 65 -6.69 5.09 6.37
C GLN A 65 -6.13 3.67 6.37
N LEU A 66 -6.74 2.77 5.61
CA LEU A 66 -6.31 1.37 5.47
C LEU A 66 -5.03 1.24 4.65
N ASP A 67 -4.92 1.99 3.56
CA ASP A 67 -3.72 2.05 2.71
C ASP A 67 -3.29 3.51 2.47
N PRO A 68 -2.50 4.09 3.39
CA PRO A 68 -2.06 5.48 3.29
C PRO A 68 -1.05 5.75 2.16
N ASP A 69 -0.50 4.71 1.53
CA ASP A 69 0.57 4.85 0.54
C ASP A 69 0.02 4.82 -0.91
N THR A 70 -1.27 4.52 -1.07
CA THR A 70 -1.92 4.48 -2.39
C THR A 70 -2.20 5.88 -2.91
N THR A 71 -1.47 6.26 -3.96
CA THR A 71 -1.58 7.57 -4.61
C THR A 71 -2.95 7.76 -5.27
N GLU A 72 -3.51 6.71 -5.87
CA GLU A 72 -4.81 6.70 -6.55
C GLU A 72 -5.95 7.06 -5.62
N LEU A 73 -5.94 6.56 -4.37
CA LEU A 73 -6.96 6.86 -3.36
C LEU A 73 -6.92 8.33 -2.93
N HIS A 74 -5.72 8.89 -2.75
CA HIS A 74 -5.54 10.31 -2.44
C HIS A 74 -6.01 11.20 -3.58
N PHE A 75 -5.76 10.82 -4.84
CA PHE A 75 -6.27 11.53 -6.01
C PHE A 75 -7.80 11.47 -6.11
N ALA A 76 -8.40 10.29 -5.89
CA ALA A 76 -9.84 10.12 -5.92
C ALA A 76 -10.53 10.96 -4.83
N LEU A 77 -10.05 10.87 -3.59
CA LEU A 77 -10.57 11.66 -2.47
C LEU A 77 -10.41 13.17 -2.69
N GLY A 78 -9.23 13.61 -3.14
CA GLY A 78 -8.97 15.02 -3.44
C GLY A 78 -9.89 15.58 -4.54
N ASN A 79 -10.14 14.79 -5.60
CA ASN A 79 -11.06 15.18 -6.67
C ASN A 79 -12.51 15.30 -6.16
N LEU A 80 -12.93 14.41 -5.26
CA LEU A 80 -14.26 14.49 -4.65
C LEU A 80 -14.44 15.71 -3.76
N LEU A 81 -13.47 15.97 -2.90
CA LEU A 81 -13.46 17.16 -2.04
C LEU A 81 -13.51 18.44 -2.88
N ARG A 82 -12.78 18.49 -4.01
CA ARG A 82 -12.87 19.60 -4.98
C ARG A 82 -14.26 19.76 -5.59
N ARG A 83 -14.92 18.67 -5.98
CA ARG A 83 -16.29 18.71 -6.55
C ARG A 83 -17.32 19.18 -5.53
N ARG A 84 -17.10 18.91 -4.24
CA ARG A 84 -17.92 19.38 -3.12
C ARG A 84 -17.62 20.84 -2.70
N GLY A 85 -16.55 21.44 -3.23
CA GLY A 85 -16.10 22.79 -2.86
C GLY A 85 -15.20 22.84 -1.62
N GLU A 86 -14.79 21.69 -1.08
CA GLU A 86 -13.93 21.56 0.09
C GLU A 86 -12.45 21.62 -0.29
N PHE A 87 -12.04 22.70 -0.94
CA PHE A 87 -10.69 22.85 -1.50
C PHE A 87 -9.58 22.75 -0.45
N GLU A 88 -9.77 23.30 0.75
CA GLU A 88 -8.78 23.22 1.84
C GLU A 88 -8.55 21.77 2.30
N ARG A 89 -9.60 20.96 2.35
CA ARG A 89 -9.48 19.54 2.69
C ARG A 89 -8.78 18.78 1.57
N ALA A 90 -9.09 19.07 0.31
CA ALA A 90 -8.41 18.46 -0.84
C ALA A 90 -6.91 18.75 -0.84
N VAL A 91 -6.51 19.99 -0.56
CA VAL A 91 -5.10 20.40 -0.47
C VAL A 91 -4.38 19.63 0.63
N ARG A 92 -5.00 19.50 1.82
CA ARG A 92 -4.42 18.73 2.93
C ARG A 92 -4.20 17.26 2.57
N VAL A 93 -5.13 16.63 1.85
CA VAL A 93 -5.00 15.24 1.39
C VAL A 93 -3.81 15.10 0.45
N HIS A 94 -3.62 16.01 -0.51
CA HIS A 94 -2.46 15.98 -1.41
C HIS A 94 -1.14 16.31 -0.70
N GLN A 95 -1.15 17.23 0.26
CA GLN A 95 0.03 17.57 1.05
C GLN A 95 0.50 16.39 1.90
N HIS A 96 -0.42 15.63 2.51
CA HIS A 96 -0.08 14.44 3.29
C HIS A 96 0.69 13.40 2.44
N LEU A 97 0.27 13.22 1.17
CA LEU A 97 0.96 12.34 0.22
C LEU A 97 2.36 12.87 -0.13
N LEU A 98 2.51 14.18 -0.32
CA LEU A 98 3.79 14.81 -0.72
C LEU A 98 4.79 14.97 0.43
N SER A 99 4.32 14.98 1.69
CA SER A 99 5.14 15.20 2.87
C SER A 99 5.81 13.94 3.43
N ARG A 100 5.64 12.78 2.78
CA ARG A 100 6.22 11.49 3.18
C ARG A 100 7.50 11.17 2.41
#